data_AF-A0A2V8V3N4-F1
#
_entry.id   AF-A0A2V8V3N4-F1
#
_cell.length_a   1.000
_cell.length_b   1.000
_cell.length_c   1.000
_cell.angle_alpha   90.00
_cell.angle_beta   90.00
_cell.angle_gamma   90.00
#
_symmetry.space_group_name_H-M   'P 1'
#
loop_
_entity.id
_entity.type
_entity.pdbx_description
1 polymer ?
#
loop_
_entity_poly.entity_id
_entity_poly.type
_entity_poly.pdbx_seq_one_letter_code
_entity_poly.pdbx_strand_id
1 'polypeptide(L)'
;MTLTTPYPVELLRVARKVVWYDKPEQTLADLTTFLTHLMVYGSSADVAVAERYVPAEEFRTVLEKAPAGVYTQEAWEKWHERFGMPVPPLPRRRFPDGSFGPEAGGFFGR
;
A
#
# COMPACT_ATOMS: atom_id res chain seq x y z
N MET A 1 4.06 -11.95 5.94
CA MET A 1 3.68 -12.29 7.33
C MET A 1 2.16 -12.43 7.49
N THR A 2 1.67 -13.07 8.55
CA THR A 2 0.24 -13.07 8.94
C THR A 2 0.08 -12.49 10.35
N LEU A 3 -0.95 -11.66 10.57
CA LEU A 3 -1.28 -11.10 11.87
C LEU A 3 -2.09 -12.10 12.71
N THR A 4 -1.84 -12.16 14.02
CA THR A 4 -2.55 -13.05 14.95
C THR A 4 -3.92 -12.46 15.32
N THR A 5 -4.96 -13.29 15.33
CA THR A 5 -6.30 -12.94 15.83
C THR A 5 -6.45 -13.24 17.33
N PRO A 6 -7.27 -12.47 18.09
CA PRO A 6 -8.04 -11.31 17.65
C PRO A 6 -7.14 -10.09 17.37
N TYR A 7 -7.51 -9.29 16.37
CA TYR A 7 -6.72 -8.11 15.98
C TYR A 7 -6.83 -6.98 17.02
N PRO A 8 -5.77 -6.20 17.25
CA PRO A 8 -5.81 -5.01 18.09
C PRO A 8 -6.85 -3.99 17.60
N VAL A 9 -7.57 -3.35 18.53
CA VAL A 9 -8.66 -2.41 18.22
C VAL A 9 -8.16 -1.21 17.42
N GLU A 10 -6.97 -0.70 17.73
CA GLU A 10 -6.34 0.38 16.99
C GLU A 10 -6.00 -0.01 15.55
N LEU A 11 -5.62 -1.27 15.31
CA LEU A 11 -5.29 -1.75 13.97
C LEU A 11 -6.57 -1.91 13.13
N LEU A 12 -7.65 -2.39 13.74
CA LEU A 12 -8.98 -2.44 13.12
C LEU A 12 -9.49 -1.04 12.75
N ARG A 13 -9.26 -0.04 13.60
CA ARG A 13 -9.61 1.36 13.31
C ARG A 13 -8.83 1.91 12.12
N VAL A 14 -7.53 1.63 12.06
CA VAL A 14 -6.69 2.03 10.93
C VAL A 14 -7.16 1.34 9.66
N ALA A 15 -7.37 0.03 9.67
CA ALA A 15 -7.84 -0.74 8.51
C ALA A 15 -9.14 -0.18 7.95
N ARG A 16 -10.14 0.09 8.80
CA ARG A 16 -11.41 0.70 8.39
C ARG A 16 -11.23 2.09 7.76
N LYS A 17 -10.23 2.85 8.21
CA LYS A 17 -9.96 4.20 7.69
C LYS A 17 -9.29 4.15 6.31
N VAL A 18 -8.29 3.29 6.13
CA VAL A 18 -7.50 3.25 4.89
C VAL A 18 -8.14 2.39 3.80
N VAL A 19 -8.95 1.40 4.17
CA VAL A 19 -9.76 0.56 3.28
C VAL A 19 -11.22 0.65 3.71
N TRP A 20 -11.88 1.74 3.33
CA TRP A 20 -13.26 2.07 3.73
C TRP A 20 -14.34 1.21 3.08
N TYR A 21 -14.00 0.47 2.02
CA TYR A 21 -14.92 -0.34 1.23
C TYR A 21 -14.93 -1.84 1.62
N ASP A 22 -14.03 -2.28 2.50
CA ASP A 22 -13.90 -3.67 2.95
C ASP A 22 -14.06 -3.77 4.48
N LYS A 23 -14.30 -4.98 5.00
CA LYS A 23 -14.34 -5.18 6.46
C LYS A 23 -12.91 -5.16 7.00
N PRO A 24 -12.67 -4.49 8.15
CA PRO A 24 -11.32 -4.34 8.67
C PRO A 24 -10.66 -5.68 8.99
N GLU A 25 -11.40 -6.71 9.41
CA GLU A 25 -10.86 -8.05 9.64
C GLU A 25 -10.41 -8.74 8.35
N GLN A 26 -11.13 -8.53 7.25
CA GLN A 26 -10.79 -9.07 5.93
C GLN A 26 -9.57 -8.35 5.36
N THR A 27 -9.54 -7.02 5.51
CA THR A 27 -8.38 -6.20 5.14
C THR A 27 -7.13 -6.59 5.94
N LEU A 28 -7.23 -6.84 7.25
CA LEU A 28 -6.08 -7.27 8.05
C LEU A 28 -5.65 -8.72 7.80
N ALA A 29 -6.55 -9.56 7.30
CA ALA A 29 -6.20 -10.89 6.81
C ALA A 29 -5.36 -10.82 5.52
N ASP A 30 -5.56 -9.79 4.70
CA ASP A 30 -4.73 -9.47 3.53
C ASP A 30 -3.76 -8.31 3.85
N LEU A 31 -2.65 -8.66 4.49
CA LEU A 31 -1.63 -7.70 4.91
C LEU A 31 -1.09 -6.85 3.74
N THR A 32 -1.00 -7.41 2.52
CA THR A 32 -0.55 -6.65 1.35
C THR A 32 -1.53 -5.55 0.98
N THR A 33 -2.82 -5.86 0.93
CA THR A 33 -3.87 -4.86 0.67
C THR A 33 -3.89 -3.79 1.75
N PHE A 34 -3.82 -4.19 3.03
CA PHE A 34 -3.78 -3.27 4.16
C PHE A 34 -2.61 -2.29 4.06
N LEU A 35 -1.37 -2.81 3.92
CA LEU A 35 -0.17 -1.97 3.88
C LEU A 35 -0.14 -1.08 2.64
N THR A 36 -0.54 -1.59 1.48
CA THR A 36 -0.60 -0.77 0.25
C THR A 36 -1.49 0.46 0.48
N HIS A 37 -2.69 0.27 1.02
CA HIS A 37 -3.62 1.37 1.28
C HIS A 37 -3.16 2.27 2.43
N LEU A 38 -2.56 1.69 3.48
CA LEU A 38 -1.97 2.45 4.57
C LEU A 38 -0.86 3.39 4.07
N MET A 39 -0.03 2.94 3.14
CA MET A 39 1.07 3.73 2.59
C MET A 39 0.58 4.90 1.74
N VAL A 40 -0.57 4.76 1.08
CA VAL A 40 -1.13 5.81 0.22
C VAL A 40 -2.05 6.76 0.99
N TYR A 41 -2.92 6.22 1.86
CA TYR A 41 -4.01 6.98 2.49
C TYR A 41 -3.83 7.17 4.01
N GLY A 42 -2.87 6.48 4.62
CA GLY A 42 -2.62 6.55 6.06
C GLY A 42 -1.98 7.86 6.49
N SER A 43 -2.40 8.38 7.65
CA SER A 43 -1.69 9.45 8.32
C SER A 43 -0.42 8.93 9.01
N SER A 44 0.49 9.82 9.40
CA SER A 44 1.68 9.44 10.19
C SER A 44 1.34 8.71 11.49
N ALA A 45 0.23 9.09 12.14
CA ALA A 45 -0.27 8.40 13.34
C ALA A 45 -0.77 6.99 13.04
N ASP A 46 -1.45 6.78 11.92
CA ASP A 46 -1.92 5.45 11.50
C ASP A 46 -0.74 4.52 11.19
N VAL A 47 0.28 5.06 10.51
CA VAL A 47 1.51 4.33 10.20
C VAL A 47 2.25 3.95 11.49
N ALA A 48 2.39 4.87 12.44
CA ALA A 48 3.02 4.59 13.72
C ALA A 48 2.27 3.54 14.55
N VAL A 49 0.95 3.37 14.35
CA VAL A 49 0.19 2.25 14.94
C VAL A 49 0.57 0.94 14.25
N ALA A 50 0.58 0.89 12.92
CA ALA A 50 0.90 -0.32 12.18
C ALA A 50 2.33 -0.81 12.43
N GLU A 51 3.30 0.10 12.55
CA GLU A 51 4.72 -0.21 12.80
C GLU A 51 4.97 -0.89 14.16
N ARG A 52 4.01 -0.84 15.10
CA ARG A 52 4.08 -1.60 16.36
C ARG A 52 3.85 -3.09 16.16
N TYR A 53 3.17 -3.46 15.09
CA TYR A 53 2.69 -4.82 14.82
C TYR A 53 3.32 -5.43 13.58
N VAL A 54 3.77 -4.59 12.64
CA VAL A 54 4.28 -5.00 11.33
C VAL A 54 5.72 -4.51 11.19
N PRO A 55 6.70 -5.39 10.93
CA PRO A 55 8.08 -5.00 10.74
C PRO A 55 8.26 -4.24 9.41
N ALA A 56 9.26 -3.36 9.37
CA ALA A 56 9.58 -2.56 8.18
C ALA A 56 9.80 -3.38 6.90
N GLU A 57 10.30 -4.62 7.02
CA GLU A 57 10.52 -5.50 5.86
C GLU A 57 9.24 -5.85 5.10
N GLU A 58 8.09 -5.91 5.77
CA GLU A 58 6.81 -6.17 5.09
C GLU A 58 6.39 -4.95 4.25
N PHE A 59 6.66 -3.72 4.70
CA PHE A 59 6.43 -2.51 3.90
C PHE A 59 7.31 -2.50 2.65
N ARG A 60 8.60 -2.88 2.78
CA ARG A 60 9.52 -3.02 1.65
C ARG A 60 9.03 -4.07 0.65
N THR A 61 8.61 -5.23 1.15
CA THR A 61 8.06 -6.32 0.33
C THR A 61 6.83 -5.86 -0.46
N VAL A 62 5.98 -5.02 0.14
CA VAL A 62 4.80 -4.45 -0.52
C VAL A 62 5.19 -3.44 -1.61
N LEU A 63 6.23 -2.64 -1.42
CA LEU A 63 6.76 -1.77 -2.49
C LEU A 63 7.31 -2.58 -3.66
N GLU A 64 8.06 -3.65 -3.39
CA GLU A 64 8.62 -4.53 -4.44
C GLU A 64 7.54 -5.22 -5.27
N LYS A 65 6.40 -5.54 -4.65
CA LYS A 65 5.26 -6.24 -5.26
C LYS A 65 4.05 -5.32 -5.46
N ALA A 66 4.29 -4.02 -5.55
CA ALA A 66 3.23 -3.02 -5.54
C ALA A 66 2.23 -3.24 -6.68
N PRO A 67 0.91 -3.24 -6.39
CA PRO A 67 -0.10 -3.36 -7.43
C PRO A 67 -0.13 -2.10 -8.32
N ALA A 68 -0.36 -2.32 -9.61
CA ALA A 68 -0.50 -1.23 -10.56
C ALA A 68 -1.74 -0.37 -10.25
N GLY A 69 -1.56 0.96 -10.26
CA GLY A 69 -2.66 1.93 -10.15
C GLY A 69 -3.12 2.30 -8.74
N VAL A 70 -2.46 1.82 -7.67
CA VAL A 70 -2.81 2.20 -6.29
C VAL A 70 -1.94 3.34 -5.76
N TYR A 71 -0.64 3.29 -6.00
CA TYR A 71 0.29 4.32 -5.53
C TYR A 71 0.16 5.62 -6.34
N THR A 72 0.11 6.74 -5.62
CA THR A 72 0.40 8.06 -6.20
C THR A 72 1.92 8.23 -6.33
N GLN A 73 2.36 9.13 -7.21
CA GLN A 73 3.80 9.40 -7.38
C GLN A 73 4.45 9.93 -6.09
N GLU A 74 3.77 10.84 -5.38
CA GLU A 74 4.27 11.37 -4.11
C GLU A 74 4.44 10.27 -3.05
N ALA A 75 3.45 9.39 -2.89
CA ALA A 75 3.55 8.28 -1.95
C ALA A 75 4.68 7.32 -2.36
N TRP A 76 4.82 7.05 -3.66
CA TRP A 76 5.85 6.18 -4.21
C TRP A 76 7.26 6.68 -3.87
N GLU A 77 7.56 7.93 -4.20
CA GLU A 77 8.84 8.58 -3.91
C GLU A 77 9.12 8.60 -2.40
N LYS A 78 8.17 9.11 -1.62
CA LYS A 78 8.28 9.20 -0.15
C LYS A 78 8.64 7.88 0.51
N TRP A 79 7.99 6.78 0.11
CA TRP A 79 8.22 5.48 0.76
C TRP A 79 9.50 4.82 0.31
N HIS A 80 9.91 4.97 -0.95
CA HIS A 80 11.22 4.53 -1.41
C HIS A 80 12.34 5.30 -0.71
N GLU A 81 12.23 6.62 -0.62
CA GLU A 81 13.17 7.47 0.11
C GLU A 81 13.24 7.08 1.59
N ARG A 82 12.09 6.90 2.26
CA ARG A 82 12.04 6.49 3.67
C ARG A 82 12.81 5.20 3.93
N PHE A 83 12.78 4.25 2.99
CA PHE A 83 13.48 2.97 3.12
C PHE A 83 14.86 2.93 2.46
N GLY A 84 15.33 4.04 1.86
CA GLY A 84 16.61 4.10 1.14
C GLY A 84 16.63 3.21 -0.10
N MET A 85 15.48 2.98 -0.72
CA MET A 85 15.32 2.15 -1.91
C MET A 85 15.41 3.01 -3.18
N PRO A 86 15.89 2.47 -4.31
CA PRO A 86 15.82 3.17 -5.60
C PRO A 86 14.35 3.41 -5.96
N VAL A 87 14.02 4.55 -6.57
CA VAL A 87 12.65 4.88 -7.00
C VAL A 87 12.47 4.44 -8.46
N PRO A 88 11.86 3.27 -8.76
CA PRO A 88 11.59 2.87 -10.13
C PRO A 88 10.35 3.61 -10.67
N PRO A 89 10.04 3.51 -11.97
CA PRO A 89 8.75 3.94 -12.50
C PRO A 89 7.58 3.24 -11.77
N LEU A 90 6.45 3.94 -11.65
CA LEU A 90 5.24 3.37 -11.04
C LEU A 90 4.80 2.07 -11.75
N PRO A 91 4.30 1.07 -11.01
CA PRO A 91 3.85 -0.19 -11.59
C PRO A 91 2.69 0.05 -12.56
N ARG A 92 2.82 -0.52 -13.78
CA ARG A 92 1.81 -0.45 -14.84
C ARG A 92 1.16 -1.80 -15.04
N ARG A 93 -0.16 -1.80 -15.25
CA ARG A 93 -0.90 -3.03 -15.55
C ARG A 93 -0.41 -3.60 -16.88
N ARG A 94 -0.01 -4.87 -16.90
CA ARG A 94 0.26 -5.61 -18.13
C ARG A 94 -1.00 -6.34 -18.57
N PHE A 95 -1.38 -6.16 -19.83
CA PHE A 95 -2.53 -6.84 -20.43
C PHE A 95 -2.13 -8.19 -21.04
N PRO A 96 -3.08 -9.12 -21.28
CA PRO A 96 -2.80 -10.44 -21.85
C PRO A 96 -2.12 -10.41 -23.23
N ASP A 97 -2.33 -9.35 -24.00
CA ASP A 97 -1.71 -9.11 -25.30
C ASP A 97 -0.26 -8.60 -25.20
N GLY A 98 0.27 -8.42 -23.98
CA GLY A 98 1.61 -7.92 -23.71
C GLY A 98 1.74 -6.41 -23.68
N SER A 99 0.66 -5.67 -24.00
CA SER A 99 0.65 -4.21 -23.88
C SER A 99 0.59 -3.77 -22.41
N PHE A 100 0.97 -2.51 -22.16
CA PHE A 100 0.89 -1.90 -20.83
C PHE A 100 -0.23 -0.87 -20.78
N GLY A 101 -0.90 -0.77 -19.64
CA GLY A 101 -1.76 0.36 -19.30
C GLY A 101 -1.00 1.68 -19.40
N PRO A 102 -1.70 2.82 -19.53
CA PRO A 102 -1.08 4.13 -19.68
C PRO A 102 -0.19 4.46 -18.48
N GLU A 103 0.73 5.40 -18.69
CA GLU A 103 1.56 5.92 -17.60
C GLU A 103 0.72 6.64 -16.56
N ALA A 104 1.13 6.56 -15.30
CA ALA A 104 0.49 7.30 -14.23
C ALA A 104 0.53 8.81 -14.55
N GLY A 105 -0.62 9.48 -14.45
CA GLY A 105 -0.77 10.90 -14.82
C GLY A 105 -1.04 11.17 -16.30
N GLY A 106 -0.88 10.19 -17.19
CA GLY A 106 -1.09 10.35 -18.64
C GLY A 106 -2.54 10.19 -19.13
N PHE A 107 -3.51 10.00 -18.24
CA PHE A 107 -4.91 9.74 -18.62
C PHE A 107 -5.65 10.97 -19.17
N PHE A 108 -5.22 12.18 -18.81
CA PHE A 108 -5.89 13.42 -19.22
C PHE A 108 -4.98 14.26 -20.11
N GLY A 109 -4.89 13.88 -21.39
CA GLY A 109 -4.60 14.85 -22.44
C GLY A 109 -5.86 15.69 -22.66
N ARG A 110 -5.90 16.88 -22.09
CA ARG A 110 -6.84 17.95 -22.46
C ARG A 110 -6.07 19.22 -22.71
#